data_AF-M0LXQ7-F1
#
_entry.id   AF-M0LXQ7-F1
#
_cell.length_a   1.000
_cell.length_b   1.000
_cell.length_c   1.000
_cell.angle_alpha   90.00
_cell.angle_beta   90.00
_cell.angle_gamma   90.00
#
_symmetry.space_group_name_H-M   'P 1'
#
loop_
_entity.id
_entity.type
_entity.pdbx_description
1 polymer ?
#
loop_
_entity_poly.entity_id
_entity_poly.type
_entity_poly.pdbx_seq_one_letter_code
_entity_poly.pdbx_strand_id
1 'polypeptide(L)'
;MGGCQDPVFAYFADEFSRPYAFSPDVVVGIDEVIDRKFAMLDCHESQMYEWLPSNEGNLDSVPEAADERLEWLKAGGVNQVAVTTEIAERFRESLITQYGSTVGHTIEHAEAFEISEYGSQMGKVKQIFPLA
;
A
#
# COMPACT_ATOMS: atom_id res chain seq x y z
N MET A 1 3.02 22.58 -28.45
CA MET A 1 4.14 22.71 -27.51
C MET A 1 3.86 21.77 -26.35
N GLY A 2 4.61 20.68 -26.20
CA GLY A 2 4.51 19.79 -25.05
C GLY A 2 5.20 20.45 -23.87
N GLY A 3 4.44 21.18 -23.05
CA GLY A 3 4.95 21.79 -21.83
C GLY A 3 5.25 20.71 -20.78
N CYS A 4 6.26 20.94 -19.94
CA CYS A 4 6.49 20.16 -18.74
C CYS A 4 5.20 20.13 -17.92
N GLN A 5 4.60 18.95 -17.74
CA GLN A 5 3.46 18.80 -16.86
C GLN A 5 3.98 18.53 -15.45
N ASP A 6 3.46 19.28 -14.48
CA ASP A 6 3.74 19.00 -13.08
C ASP A 6 3.32 17.56 -12.75
N PRO A 7 4.09 16.82 -11.95
CA PRO A 7 3.70 15.49 -11.52
C PRO A 7 2.42 15.55 -10.66
N VAL A 8 1.75 14.41 -10.53
CA VAL A 8 0.70 14.24 -9.52
C VAL A 8 1.37 13.83 -8.23
N PHE A 9 1.05 14.54 -7.15
CA PHE A 9 1.42 14.15 -5.80
C PHE A 9 0.22 13.53 -5.11
N ALA A 10 0.46 12.51 -4.30
CA ALA A 10 -0.58 11.87 -3.52
C ALA A 10 -0.04 11.51 -2.13
N TYR A 11 -0.94 11.53 -1.16
CA TYR A 11 -0.71 11.01 0.17
C TYR A 11 -1.08 9.53 0.18
N PHE A 12 -0.25 8.73 0.84
CA PHE A 12 -0.56 7.32 1.10
C PHE A 12 -1.42 7.22 2.36
N ALA A 13 -2.23 6.17 2.43
CA ALA A 13 -3.13 5.95 3.57
C ALA A 13 -2.40 6.00 4.91
N ASP A 14 -3.02 6.71 5.86
CA ASP A 14 -2.59 6.82 7.25
C ASP A 14 -3.80 6.69 8.20
N GLU A 15 -3.51 6.63 9.50
CA GLU A 15 -4.52 6.53 10.58
C GLU A 15 -4.80 7.87 11.29
N PHE A 16 -4.23 8.97 10.81
CA PHE A 16 -4.44 10.28 11.40
C PHE A 16 -5.90 10.74 11.19
N SER A 17 -6.41 11.41 12.22
CA SER A 17 -7.75 12.01 12.22
C SER A 17 -7.71 13.54 12.26
N ARG A 18 -6.51 14.12 12.35
CA ARG A 18 -6.30 15.56 12.48
C ARG A 18 -5.30 16.04 11.43
N PRO A 19 -5.55 17.21 10.79
CA PRO A 19 -6.73 18.07 10.99
C PRO A 19 -8.03 17.51 10.39
N TYR A 20 -7.93 16.52 9.50
CA TYR A 20 -9.04 15.74 8.97
C TYR A 20 -8.56 14.28 8.76
N ALA A 21 -9.51 13.36 8.65
CA ALA A 21 -9.20 11.96 8.37
C ALA A 21 -8.88 11.76 6.90
N PHE A 22 -7.93 10.88 6.61
CA PHE A 22 -7.59 10.46 5.25
C PHE A 22 -8.84 10.01 4.46
N SER A 23 -9.02 10.58 3.27
CA SER A 23 -10.17 10.36 2.39
C SER A 23 -9.67 10.04 0.98
N PRO A 24 -9.51 8.76 0.61
CA PRO A 24 -8.88 8.39 -0.65
C PRO A 24 -9.73 8.77 -1.86
N ASP A 25 -9.05 9.29 -2.89
CA ASP A 25 -9.61 9.46 -4.23
C ASP A 25 -9.51 8.19 -5.07
N VAL A 26 -8.51 7.35 -4.77
CA VAL A 26 -8.25 6.08 -5.48
C VAL A 26 -7.90 4.99 -4.50
N VAL A 27 -8.41 3.78 -4.76
CA VAL A 27 -8.01 2.58 -4.04
C VAL A 27 -7.68 1.49 -5.06
N VAL A 28 -6.43 1.04 -5.05
CA VAL A 28 -5.89 0.11 -6.03
C VAL A 28 -5.79 -1.27 -5.38
N GLY A 29 -6.44 -2.28 -5.97
CA GLY A 29 -6.20 -3.67 -5.61
C GLY A 29 -4.83 -4.09 -6.14
N ILE A 30 -4.01 -4.72 -5.31
CA ILE A 30 -2.61 -5.03 -5.63
C ILE A 30 -2.27 -6.52 -5.51
N ASP A 31 -3.27 -7.40 -5.41
CA ASP A 31 -3.08 -8.86 -5.30
C ASP A 31 -2.18 -9.42 -6.40
N GLU A 32 -2.35 -8.96 -7.64
CA GLU A 32 -1.54 -9.42 -8.79
C GLU A 32 -0.04 -9.09 -8.67
N VAL A 33 0.32 -8.12 -7.83
CA VAL A 33 1.70 -7.60 -7.69
C VAL A 33 2.24 -7.69 -6.26
N ILE A 34 1.47 -8.25 -5.31
CA ILE A 34 1.83 -8.24 -3.90
C ILE A 34 3.12 -9.04 -3.64
N ASP A 35 3.29 -10.19 -4.27
CA ASP A 35 4.52 -11.00 -4.17
C ASP A 35 5.75 -10.22 -4.65
N ARG A 36 5.59 -9.39 -5.69
CA ARG A 36 6.69 -8.55 -6.18
C ARG A 36 7.04 -7.44 -5.19
N LYS A 37 6.05 -6.89 -4.49
CA LYS A 37 6.27 -5.93 -3.41
C LYS A 37 7.00 -6.58 -2.24
N PHE A 38 6.58 -7.77 -1.80
CA PHE A 38 7.31 -8.50 -0.75
C PHE A 38 8.75 -8.81 -1.13
N ALA A 39 9.00 -9.28 -2.36
CA ALA A 39 10.36 -9.52 -2.85
C ALA A 39 11.21 -8.22 -2.89
N MET A 40 10.58 -7.08 -3.18
CA MET A 40 11.25 -5.78 -3.10
C MET A 40 11.58 -5.42 -1.64
N LEU A 41 10.65 -5.62 -0.71
CA LEU A 41 10.85 -5.32 0.71
C LEU A 41 11.92 -6.22 1.35
N ASP A 42 11.96 -7.50 0.99
CA ASP A 42 12.96 -8.50 1.41
C ASP A 42 14.40 -8.06 1.08
N CYS A 43 14.59 -7.31 0.00
CA CYS A 43 15.89 -6.75 -0.37
C CYS A 43 16.41 -5.68 0.63
N HIS A 44 15.54 -5.13 1.49
CA HIS A 44 15.90 -4.13 2.49
C HIS A 44 16.19 -4.79 3.86
N GLU A 45 17.20 -5.67 3.90
CA GLU A 45 17.46 -6.53 5.08
C GLU A 45 17.58 -5.74 6.40
N SER A 46 18.38 -4.68 6.42
CA SER A 46 18.56 -3.87 7.63
C SER A 46 17.28 -3.19 8.12
N GLN A 47 16.35 -2.89 7.21
CA GLN A 47 15.07 -2.28 7.57
C GLN A 47 14.10 -3.35 8.08
N MET A 48 13.95 -4.45 7.33
CA MET A 48 12.89 -5.44 7.54
C MET A 48 13.23 -6.50 8.58
N TYR A 49 14.51 -6.81 8.78
CA TYR A 49 14.96 -7.92 9.62
C TYR A 49 15.80 -7.47 10.82
N GLU A 50 16.20 -6.19 10.88
CA GLU A 50 16.99 -5.65 11.98
C GLU A 50 16.28 -4.47 12.66
N TRP A 51 16.15 -3.33 11.97
CA TRP A 51 15.69 -2.09 12.59
C TRP A 51 14.20 -2.11 12.97
N LEU A 52 13.30 -2.45 12.05
CA LEU A 52 11.87 -2.52 12.37
C LEU A 52 11.60 -3.57 13.45
N PRO A 53 12.12 -4.81 13.36
CA PRO A 53 11.85 -5.79 14.39
C PRO A 53 12.44 -5.41 15.76
N SER A 54 13.60 -4.76 15.78
CA SER A 54 14.16 -4.22 17.02
C SER A 54 13.29 -3.13 17.62
N ASN A 55 12.74 -2.23 16.79
CA ASN A 55 11.88 -1.14 17.26
C ASN A 55 10.51 -1.65 17.74
N GLU A 56 10.01 -2.72 17.13
CA GLU A 56 8.74 -3.37 17.49
C GLU A 56 8.89 -4.37 18.64
N GLY A 57 10.12 -4.68 19.06
CA GLY A 57 10.41 -5.58 20.17
C GLY A 57 10.21 -7.06 19.84
N ASN A 58 10.27 -7.44 18.56
CA ASN A 58 10.10 -8.81 18.08
C ASN A 58 11.34 -9.33 17.31
N LEU A 59 12.51 -8.70 17.47
CA LEU A 59 13.76 -9.09 16.80
C LEU A 59 14.09 -10.58 16.97
N ASP A 60 13.82 -11.15 18.15
CA ASP A 60 14.06 -12.57 18.45
C ASP A 60 13.17 -13.54 17.65
N SER A 61 12.13 -13.03 16.97
CA SER A 61 11.24 -13.82 16.11
C SER A 61 11.69 -13.87 14.65
N VAL A 62 12.70 -13.10 14.26
CA VAL A 62 13.19 -13.02 12.89
C VAL A 62 14.00 -14.28 12.56
N PRO A 63 13.62 -15.05 11.53
CA PRO A 63 14.37 -16.24 11.12
C PRO A 63 15.79 -15.92 10.62
N GLU A 64 16.71 -16.88 10.73
CA GLU A 64 18.07 -16.71 10.19
C GLU A 64 18.15 -17.04 8.69
N ALA A 65 17.36 -18.01 8.22
CA ALA A 65 17.36 -18.45 6.83
C ALA A 65 16.60 -17.46 5.93
N ALA A 66 17.17 -17.17 4.76
CA ALA A 66 16.64 -16.15 3.86
C ALA A 66 15.23 -16.47 3.30
N ASP A 67 14.97 -17.73 2.99
CA ASP A 67 13.65 -18.20 2.55
C ASP A 67 12.61 -18.11 3.67
N GLU A 68 13.00 -18.45 4.90
CA GLU A 68 12.12 -18.32 6.07
C GLU A 68 11.80 -16.85 6.41
N ARG A 69 12.75 -15.93 6.19
CA ARG A 69 12.54 -14.48 6.39
C ARG A 69 11.50 -13.88 5.47
N LEU A 70 11.48 -14.28 4.19
CA LEU A 70 10.47 -13.80 3.24
C LEU A 70 9.07 -14.27 3.65
N GLU A 71 8.93 -15.54 4.01
CA GLU A 71 7.64 -16.09 4.46
C GLU A 71 7.19 -15.47 5.79
N TRP A 72 8.13 -15.23 6.71
CA TRP A 72 7.87 -14.50 7.95
C TRP A 72 7.40 -13.05 7.67
N LEU A 73 8.01 -12.37 6.70
CA LEU A 73 7.61 -11.02 6.30
C LEU A 73 6.20 -11.02 5.70
N LYS A 74 5.89 -11.98 4.82
CA LYS A 74 4.55 -12.17 4.24
C LYS A 74 3.48 -12.47 5.29
N ALA A 75 3.85 -13.18 6.34
CA ALA A 75 2.97 -13.50 7.46
C ALA A 75 2.75 -12.35 8.46
N GLY A 76 3.22 -11.14 8.14
CA GLY A 76 3.02 -9.96 9.01
C GLY A 76 4.06 -9.84 10.13
N GLY A 77 5.26 -10.37 9.95
CA GLY A 77 6.36 -10.20 10.90
C GLY A 77 6.74 -8.74 11.18
N VAL A 78 6.35 -7.83 10.28
CA VAL A 78 6.54 -6.38 10.38
C VAL A 78 5.19 -5.70 10.19
N ASN A 79 4.72 -4.95 11.18
CA ASN A 79 3.35 -4.39 11.17
C ASN A 79 3.12 -3.45 9.98
N GLN A 80 4.15 -2.69 9.57
CA GLN A 80 4.04 -1.74 8.46
C GLN A 80 3.78 -2.42 7.11
N VAL A 81 4.02 -3.73 7.00
CA VAL A 81 3.77 -4.49 5.77
C VAL A 81 2.36 -5.10 5.74
N ALA A 82 1.79 -5.40 6.91
CA ALA A 82 0.41 -5.87 7.06
C ALA A 82 -0.64 -4.82 6.66
N VAL A 83 -0.26 -3.54 6.57
CA VAL A 83 -1.16 -2.42 6.27
C VAL A 83 -1.97 -2.60 4.97
N THR A 84 -1.47 -3.38 4.01
CA THR A 84 -2.15 -3.57 2.71
C THR A 84 -3.48 -4.32 2.82
N THR A 85 -3.61 -5.29 3.73
CA THR A 85 -4.87 -6.00 3.97
C THR A 85 -5.85 -5.12 4.75
N GLU A 86 -5.36 -4.39 5.75
CA GLU A 86 -6.14 -3.43 6.53
C GLU A 86 -6.71 -2.31 5.65
N ILE A 87 -5.95 -1.82 4.67
CA ILE A 87 -6.42 -0.84 3.67
C ILE A 87 -7.55 -1.44 2.83
N ALA A 88 -7.44 -2.70 2.38
CA ALA A 88 -8.47 -3.36 1.58
C ALA A 88 -9.77 -3.55 2.38
N GLU A 89 -9.67 -3.88 3.66
CA GLU A 89 -10.81 -3.96 4.57
C GLU A 89 -11.43 -2.57 4.81
N ARG A 90 -10.61 -1.58 5.18
CA ARG A 90 -11.05 -0.22 5.50
C ARG A 90 -11.77 0.46 4.34
N PHE A 91 -11.34 0.21 3.09
CA PHE A 91 -11.89 0.86 1.90
C PHE A 91 -12.61 -0.12 0.95
N ARG A 92 -13.21 -1.19 1.50
CA ARG A 92 -13.92 -2.22 0.74
C ARG A 92 -14.97 -1.65 -0.22
N GLU A 93 -15.75 -0.67 0.22
CA GLU A 93 -16.78 -0.02 -0.59
C GLU A 93 -16.18 0.72 -1.81
N SER A 94 -15.02 1.35 -1.64
CA SER A 94 -14.30 2.01 -2.74
C SER A 94 -13.80 0.99 -3.76
N LEU A 95 -13.32 -0.18 -3.30
CA LEU A 95 -12.90 -1.28 -4.18
C LEU A 95 -14.10 -1.87 -4.95
N ILE A 96 -15.24 -2.08 -4.28
CA ILE A 96 -16.49 -2.55 -4.93
C ILE A 96 -16.96 -1.53 -5.98
N THR A 97 -16.86 -0.25 -5.68
CA THR A 97 -17.25 0.82 -6.60
C THR A 97 -16.33 0.86 -7.83
N GLN A 98 -15.02 0.66 -7.65
CA GLN A 98 -14.03 0.74 -8.73
C GLN A 98 -13.97 -0.53 -9.59
N TYR A 99 -14.01 -1.72 -8.98
CA TYR A 99 -13.80 -3.01 -9.68
C TYR A 99 -15.08 -3.83 -9.87
N GLY A 100 -16.22 -3.33 -9.37
CA GLY A 100 -17.49 -4.06 -9.34
C GLY A 100 -17.57 -5.05 -8.17
N SER A 101 -18.80 -5.45 -7.83
CA SER A 101 -19.08 -6.26 -6.63
C SER A 101 -18.30 -7.58 -6.58
N THR A 102 -18.22 -8.34 -7.68
CA THR A 102 -17.55 -9.65 -7.67
C THR A 102 -16.06 -9.52 -7.37
N VAL A 103 -15.34 -8.66 -8.07
CA VAL A 103 -13.89 -8.50 -7.89
C VAL A 103 -13.59 -7.70 -6.63
N GLY A 104 -14.34 -6.62 -6.38
CA GLY A 104 -14.14 -5.75 -5.22
C GLY A 104 -14.27 -6.46 -3.88
N HIS A 105 -15.02 -7.56 -3.77
CA HIS A 105 -15.09 -8.37 -2.55
C HIS A 105 -13.93 -9.35 -2.38
N THR A 106 -13.25 -9.73 -3.47
CA THR A 106 -12.18 -10.73 -3.42
C THR A 106 -10.79 -10.11 -3.24
N ILE A 107 -10.66 -8.79 -3.39
CA ILE A 107 -9.36 -8.12 -3.26
C ILE A 107 -8.85 -8.25 -1.82
N GLU A 108 -7.67 -8.83 -1.63
CA GLU A 108 -7.10 -9.07 -0.29
C GLU A 108 -6.16 -7.94 0.12
N HIS A 109 -5.38 -7.41 -0.82
CA HIS A 109 -4.40 -6.35 -0.62
C HIS A 109 -4.74 -5.11 -1.44
N ALA A 110 -4.68 -3.94 -0.81
CA ALA A 110 -4.92 -2.68 -1.47
C ALA A 110 -3.96 -1.57 -1.02
N GLU A 111 -3.80 -0.57 -1.89
CA GLU A 111 -3.17 0.71 -1.59
C GLU A 111 -4.18 1.82 -1.86
N ALA A 112 -4.24 2.81 -0.97
CA ALA A 112 -5.18 3.93 -1.09
C ALA A 112 -4.42 5.25 -1.14
N PHE A 113 -4.88 6.15 -2.02
CA PHE A 113 -4.22 7.40 -2.32
C PHE A 113 -5.21 8.56 -2.27
N GLU A 114 -4.84 9.63 -1.57
CA GLU A 114 -5.52 10.93 -1.59
C GLU A 114 -4.68 11.90 -2.41
N ILE A 115 -5.26 12.52 -3.43
CA ILE A 115 -4.54 13.40 -4.34
C ILE A 115 -4.28 14.73 -3.65
N SER A 116 -3.01 15.15 -3.67
CA SER A 116 -2.61 16.43 -3.10
C SER A 116 -3.18 17.59 -3.91
N GLU A 117 -3.52 18.68 -3.23
CA GLU A 117 -3.81 19.96 -3.87
C GLU A 117 -2.59 20.54 -4.61
N TYR A 118 -1.38 20.03 -4.32
CA TYR A 118 -0.16 20.37 -5.04
C TYR A 118 0.02 19.54 -6.33
N GLY A 119 0.63 20.15 -7.34
CA GLY A 119 0.94 19.51 -8.61
C GLY A 119 -0.24 19.45 -9.59
N SER A 120 -0.21 18.47 -10.50
CA SER A 120 -1.28 18.27 -11.48
C SER A 120 -2.60 17.86 -10.83
N GLN A 121 -3.69 18.54 -11.18
CA GLN A 121 -5.01 18.32 -10.59
C GLN A 121 -5.74 17.05 -11.09
N MET A 122 -6.75 16.65 -10.29
CA MET A 122 -7.52 15.39 -10.32
C MET A 122 -8.07 14.91 -11.68
N GLY A 123 -8.22 15.78 -12.69
CA GLY A 123 -8.73 15.39 -14.01
C GLY A 123 -7.91 14.29 -14.72
N LYS A 124 -6.70 13.98 -14.23
CA LYS A 124 -5.81 12.94 -14.76
C LYS A 124 -5.76 11.66 -13.92
N VAL A 125 -6.48 11.55 -12.81
CA VAL A 125 -6.42 10.37 -11.94
C VAL A 125 -6.73 9.09 -12.71
N LYS A 126 -7.77 9.08 -13.55
CA LYS A 126 -8.11 7.96 -14.44
C LYS A 126 -7.05 7.65 -15.51
N GLN A 127 -6.17 8.61 -15.84
CA GLN A 127 -5.07 8.40 -16.78
C GLN A 127 -3.88 7.72 -16.08
N ILE A 128 -3.67 8.01 -14.80
CA ILE A 128 -2.58 7.46 -13.98
C ILE A 128 -2.97 6.10 -13.40
N PHE A 129 -4.22 5.98 -12.98
CA PHE A 129 -4.83 4.75 -12.48
C PHE A 129 -5.95 4.34 -13.47
N PRO A 130 -5.59 3.67 -14.57
CA PRO A 130 -6.56 3.11 -15.51
C PRO A 130 -7.17 1.84 -14.89
N LEU A 131 -7.94 2.03 -13.82
CA LEU A 131 -8.68 0.97 -13.16
C LEU A 131 -9.82 0.50 -14.09
N ALA A 132 -10.18 -0.77 -13.95
CA ALA A 132 -11.07 -1.50 -14.86
C ALA A 132 -12.44 -0.84 -15.07
#